data_AF-A0A654FQU5-F1
#
_entry.id   AF-A0A654FQU5-F1
#
_cell.length_a   1.000
_cell.length_b   1.000
_cell.length_c   1.000
_cell.angle_alpha   90.00
_cell.angle_beta   90.00
_cell.angle_gamma   90.00
#
_symmetry.space_group_name_H-M   'P 1'
#
loop_
_entity.id
_entity.type
_entity.pdbx_description
1 polymer ?
#
loop_
_entity_poly.entity_id
_entity_poly.type
_entity_poly.pdbx_seq_one_letter_code
_entity_poly.pdbx_strand_id
1 'polypeptide(L)'
;MALGETRGGIGGGESMSDLTAEQLFKINELHLKTVEAENKLTKVSASLQEDTADTPIAVAAFYKEVIGQADVVVERALDKHEEDMGGLLVEADKLRMTTLTKIVDILTAVQAADFLLAGKKLHLAMHEWGKSREHRRLEASGGDSGGNVTRE
;
A
#
# COMPACT_ATOMS: atom_id res chain seq x y z
N MET A 1 -2.13 58.00 -30.22
CA MET A 1 -3.18 57.06 -29.80
C MET A 1 -2.50 55.91 -29.09
N ALA A 2 -2.65 55.83 -27.77
CA ALA A 2 -2.11 54.73 -26.97
C ALA A 2 -3.14 53.58 -26.99
N LEU A 3 -2.75 52.45 -27.57
CA LEU A 3 -3.52 51.22 -27.45
C LEU A 3 -3.17 50.60 -26.10
N GLY A 4 -4.13 50.68 -25.18
CA GLY A 4 -4.05 50.01 -23.88
C GLY A 4 -4.15 48.51 -24.09
N GLU A 5 -3.05 47.81 -23.80
CA GLU A 5 -3.06 46.36 -23.62
C GLU A 5 -3.73 46.06 -22.28
N THR A 6 -4.96 45.57 -22.34
CA THR A 6 -5.58 44.90 -21.20
C THR A 6 -4.91 43.54 -21.07
N ARG A 7 -3.84 43.51 -20.27
CA ARG A 7 -3.24 42.27 -19.78
C ARG A 7 -4.31 41.58 -18.94
N GLY A 8 -5.06 40.69 -19.58
CA GLY A 8 -5.94 39.74 -18.91
C GLY A 8 -5.09 38.95 -17.91
N GLY A 9 -5.24 39.29 -16.63
CA GLY A 9 -4.71 38.51 -15.54
C GLY A 9 -5.42 37.17 -15.56
N ILE A 10 -4.78 36.16 -16.16
CA ILE A 10 -5.12 34.76 -15.93
C ILE A 10 -4.76 34.52 -14.47
N GLY A 11 -5.79 34.30 -13.65
CA GLY A 11 -5.68 34.15 -12.20
C GLY A 11 -4.64 33.10 -11.83
N GLY A 12 -3.58 33.53 -11.15
CA GLY A 12 -2.55 32.68 -10.55
C GLY A 12 -3.01 32.15 -9.20
N GLY A 13 -4.11 31.40 -9.17
CA GLY A 13 -4.65 30.84 -7.94
C GLY A 13 -5.61 29.72 -8.26
N GLU A 14 -5.10 28.50 -8.45
CA GLU A 14 -5.92 27.27 -8.62
C GLU A 14 -5.07 25.98 -8.73
N SER A 15 -3.75 26.06 -8.53
CA SER A 15 -2.86 24.89 -8.51
C SER A 15 -2.94 24.19 -7.14
N MET A 16 -2.55 22.91 -7.07
CA MET A 16 -2.39 22.22 -5.78
C MET A 16 -1.46 22.95 -4.79
N SER A 17 -0.59 23.84 -5.26
CA SER A 17 0.25 24.68 -4.41
C SER A 17 -0.53 25.72 -3.59
N ASP A 18 -1.77 26.02 -3.97
CA ASP A 18 -2.54 27.16 -3.49
C ASP A 18 -3.63 26.72 -2.50
N LEU A 19 -3.28 25.88 -1.53
CA LEU A 19 -4.20 25.43 -0.48
C LEU A 19 -4.50 26.57 0.50
N THR A 20 -5.79 26.78 0.79
CA THR A 20 -6.20 27.77 1.80
C THR A 20 -5.92 27.27 3.22
N ALA A 21 -5.85 28.18 4.19
CA ALA A 21 -5.70 27.83 5.60
C ALA A 21 -6.83 26.92 6.12
N GLU A 22 -8.06 27.12 5.62
CA GLU A 22 -9.21 26.27 5.97
C GLU A 22 -9.05 24.86 5.39
N GLN A 23 -8.62 24.74 4.13
CA GLN A 23 -8.35 23.44 3.51
C GLN A 23 -7.24 22.68 4.25
N LEU A 24 -6.15 23.36 4.60
CA LEU A 24 -5.05 22.78 5.39
C LEU A 24 -5.53 22.30 6.76
N PHE A 25 -6.38 23.08 7.44
CA PHE A 25 -6.95 22.68 8.72
C PHE A 25 -7.79 21.40 8.58
N LYS A 26 -8.71 21.35 7.60
CA LYS A 26 -9.55 20.17 7.33
C LYS A 26 -8.72 18.94 6.95
N ILE A 27 -7.68 19.12 6.12
CA ILE A 27 -6.76 18.05 5.73
C ILE A 27 -6.01 17.53 6.95
N ASN A 28 -5.52 18.41 7.83
CA ASN A 28 -4.82 17.99 9.04
C ASN A 28 -5.73 17.20 9.99
N GLU A 29 -6.99 17.64 10.19
CA GLU A 29 -7.96 16.90 10.98
C GLU A 29 -8.24 15.51 10.38
N LEU A 30 -8.40 15.43 9.06
CA LEU A 30 -8.57 14.17 8.33
C LEU A 30 -7.33 13.26 8.47
N HIS A 31 -6.13 13.83 8.40
CA HIS A 31 -4.87 13.09 8.54
C HIS A 31 -4.77 12.46 9.93
N LEU A 32 -5.06 13.20 10.99
CA LEU A 32 -5.04 12.66 12.37
C LEU A 32 -5.99 11.47 12.53
N LYS A 33 -7.23 11.58 12.00
CA LYS A 33 -8.21 10.48 12.02
C LYS A 33 -7.74 9.28 11.21
N THR A 34 -7.11 9.53 10.04
CA THR A 34 -6.59 8.47 9.17
C THR A 34 -5.46 7.72 9.86
N VAL A 35 -4.49 8.43 10.45
CA VAL A 35 -3.37 7.84 11.20
C VAL A 35 -3.88 6.99 12.38
N GLU A 36 -4.91 7.45 13.09
CA GLU A 36 -5.49 6.65 14.18
C GLU A 36 -6.10 5.34 13.66
N ALA A 37 -6.80 5.38 12.52
CA ALA A 37 -7.37 4.18 11.89
C ALA A 37 -6.28 3.25 11.33
N GLU A 38 -5.24 3.80 10.69
CA GLU A 38 -4.07 3.04 10.22
C GLU A 38 -3.34 2.34 11.38
N ASN A 39 -3.20 3.01 12.52
CA ASN A 39 -2.61 2.42 13.72
C ASN A 39 -3.45 1.24 14.25
N LYS A 40 -4.77 1.30 14.15
CA LYS A 40 -5.65 0.18 14.52
C LYS A 40 -5.45 -1.00 13.56
N LEU A 41 -5.45 -0.76 12.26
CA LEU A 41 -5.18 -1.79 11.24
C LEU A 41 -3.79 -2.41 11.42
N THR A 42 -2.78 -1.60 11.73
CA THR A 42 -1.41 -2.06 11.98
C THR A 42 -1.33 -3.00 13.18
N LYS A 43 -2.06 -2.69 14.27
CA LYS A 43 -2.13 -3.57 15.44
C LYS A 43 -2.77 -4.92 15.10
N VAL A 44 -3.86 -4.91 14.33
CA VAL A 44 -4.53 -6.14 13.87
C VAL A 44 -3.61 -6.94 12.95
N SER A 45 -2.89 -6.27 12.04
CA SER A 45 -1.88 -6.91 11.19
C SER A 45 -0.80 -7.60 12.01
N ALA A 46 -0.32 -6.93 13.06
CA ALA A 46 0.71 -7.48 13.93
C ALA A 46 0.22 -8.71 14.69
N SER A 47 -1.00 -8.67 15.25
CA SER A 47 -1.56 -9.83 15.97
C SER A 47 -1.78 -11.02 15.03
N LEU A 48 -2.29 -10.80 13.81
CA LEU A 48 -2.47 -11.87 12.83
C LEU A 48 -1.14 -12.52 12.42
N GLN A 49 -0.06 -11.72 12.34
CA GLN A 49 1.28 -12.22 12.06
C GLN A 49 1.89 -12.97 13.25
N GLU A 50 1.65 -12.52 14.47
CA GLU A 50 2.05 -13.20 15.71
C GLU A 50 1.37 -14.58 15.83
N ASP A 51 0.04 -14.64 15.71
CA ASP A 51 -0.74 -15.87 15.83
C ASP A 51 -0.30 -16.97 14.83
N THR A 52 0.12 -16.55 13.63
CA THR A 52 0.60 -17.44 12.56
C THR A 52 2.05 -17.88 12.77
N ALA A 53 2.89 -17.01 13.33
CA ALA A 53 4.25 -17.40 13.69
C ALA A 53 4.27 -18.39 14.86
N ASP A 54 3.35 -18.22 15.83
CA ASP A 54 3.33 -19.04 17.04
C ASP A 54 2.66 -20.40 16.86
N THR A 55 1.68 -20.53 15.97
CA THR A 55 0.86 -21.76 15.91
C THR A 55 1.30 -22.74 14.81
N PRO A 56 1.19 -22.47 13.50
CA PRO A 56 1.60 -23.42 12.45
C PRO A 56 3.11 -23.60 12.30
N ILE A 57 3.95 -22.56 12.48
CA ILE A 57 5.42 -22.72 12.40
C ILE A 57 5.93 -23.55 13.58
N ALA A 58 5.42 -23.31 14.79
CA ALA A 58 5.75 -24.14 15.95
C ALA A 58 5.27 -25.58 15.77
N VAL A 59 4.05 -25.80 15.26
CA VAL A 59 3.54 -27.15 14.95
C VAL A 59 4.39 -27.85 13.90
N ALA A 60 4.78 -27.17 12.81
CA ALA A 60 5.67 -27.73 11.78
C ALA A 60 7.09 -28.03 12.33
N ALA A 61 7.59 -27.21 13.26
CA ALA A 61 8.87 -27.42 13.93
C ALA A 61 8.83 -28.60 14.93
N PHE A 62 7.71 -28.77 15.66
CA PHE A 62 7.53 -29.84 16.64
C PHE A 62 7.15 -31.20 16.01
N TYR A 63 6.35 -31.22 14.94
CA TYR A 63 5.81 -32.44 14.32
C TYR A 63 6.58 -32.92 13.08
N LYS A 64 7.89 -32.66 13.03
CA LYS A 64 8.77 -33.19 11.98
C LYS A 64 8.90 -34.73 11.98
N GLU A 65 8.28 -35.43 12.94
CA GLU A 65 8.40 -36.89 13.10
C GLU A 65 7.15 -37.73 12.77
N VAL A 66 5.95 -37.17 12.54
CA VAL A 66 4.73 -37.98 12.27
C VAL A 66 4.01 -37.49 11.01
N ILE A 67 4.32 -38.14 9.89
CA ILE A 67 3.90 -37.78 8.53
C ILE A 67 2.38 -37.99 8.36
N GLY A 68 1.65 -36.91 8.04
CA GLY A 68 0.31 -36.95 7.41
C GLY A 68 -0.80 -36.13 8.09
N GLN A 69 -0.85 -36.05 9.42
CA GLN A 69 -1.92 -35.29 10.13
C GLN A 69 -1.52 -33.85 10.48
N ALA A 70 -0.23 -33.59 10.71
CA ALA A 70 0.28 -32.25 10.98
C ALA A 70 0.09 -31.32 9.77
N ASP A 71 0.19 -31.86 8.57
CA ASP A 71 0.09 -31.14 7.29
C ASP A 71 -1.29 -30.50 7.11
N VAL A 72 -2.37 -31.26 7.36
CA VAL A 72 -3.76 -30.80 7.21
C VAL A 72 -4.15 -29.72 8.24
N VAL A 73 -3.56 -29.75 9.43
CA VAL A 73 -3.81 -28.74 10.48
C VAL A 73 -3.05 -27.45 10.16
N VAL A 74 -1.82 -27.56 9.66
CA VAL A 74 -1.02 -26.41 9.21
C VAL A 74 -1.65 -25.76 7.99
N GLU A 75 -2.06 -26.53 6.98
CA GLU A 75 -2.73 -26.03 5.78
C GLU A 75 -4.00 -25.25 6.14
N ARG A 76 -4.87 -25.81 7.00
CA ARG A 76 -6.07 -25.09 7.47
C ARG A 76 -5.77 -23.81 8.26
N ALA A 77 -4.67 -23.80 9.02
CA ALA A 77 -4.25 -22.60 9.73
C ALA A 77 -3.74 -21.52 8.76
N LEU A 78 -3.05 -21.91 7.70
CA LEU A 78 -2.60 -21.01 6.64
C LEU A 78 -3.77 -20.48 5.80
N ASP A 79 -4.74 -21.32 5.44
CA ASP A 79 -5.96 -20.89 4.73
C ASP A 79 -6.72 -19.83 5.53
N LYS A 80 -6.90 -20.07 6.84
CA LYS A 80 -7.56 -19.11 7.73
C LYS A 80 -6.75 -17.81 7.83
N HIS A 81 -5.42 -17.90 7.95
CA HIS A 81 -4.58 -16.70 7.99
C HIS A 81 -4.68 -15.90 6.69
N GLU A 82 -4.71 -16.56 5.54
CA GLU A 82 -4.90 -15.91 4.24
C GLU A 82 -6.26 -15.19 4.18
N GLU A 83 -7.33 -15.83 4.64
CA GLU A 83 -8.67 -15.22 4.73
C GLU A 83 -8.66 -13.98 5.63
N ASP A 84 -8.12 -14.09 6.84
CA ASP A 84 -8.06 -13.00 7.82
C ASP A 84 -7.21 -11.81 7.31
N MET A 85 -6.05 -12.10 6.69
CA MET A 85 -5.21 -11.08 6.05
C MET A 85 -5.89 -10.47 4.82
N GLY A 86 -6.62 -11.26 4.04
CA GLY A 86 -7.43 -10.77 2.92
C GLY A 86 -8.50 -9.78 3.40
N GLY A 87 -9.20 -10.11 4.48
CA GLY A 87 -10.16 -9.21 5.14
C GLY A 87 -9.51 -7.90 5.61
N LEU A 88 -8.33 -7.97 6.22
CA LEU A 88 -7.58 -6.80 6.65
C LEU A 88 -7.20 -5.88 5.47
N LEU A 89 -6.79 -6.46 4.34
CA LEU A 89 -6.47 -5.70 3.12
C LEU A 89 -7.69 -4.99 2.55
N VAL A 90 -8.86 -5.61 2.60
CA VAL A 90 -10.13 -4.98 2.20
C VAL A 90 -10.45 -3.77 3.09
N GLU A 91 -10.29 -3.89 4.41
CA GLU A 91 -10.49 -2.76 5.33
C GLU A 91 -9.47 -1.63 5.12
N ALA A 92 -8.22 -1.98 4.83
CA ALA A 92 -7.19 -1.00 4.47
C ALA A 92 -7.52 -0.25 3.16
N ASP A 93 -8.05 -0.95 2.15
CA ASP A 93 -8.47 -0.32 0.90
C ASP A 93 -9.70 0.58 1.10
N LYS A 94 -10.67 0.16 1.91
CA LYS A 94 -11.81 1.01 2.30
C LYS A 94 -11.35 2.29 2.99
N LEU A 95 -10.39 2.21 3.92
CA LEU A 95 -9.82 3.38 4.58
C LEU A 95 -9.15 4.30 3.55
N ARG A 96 -8.33 3.76 2.66
CA ARG A 96 -7.67 4.51 1.58
C ARG A 96 -8.67 5.25 0.69
N MET A 97 -9.71 4.56 0.22
CA MET A 97 -10.74 5.14 -0.64
C MET A 97 -11.57 6.20 0.07
N THR A 98 -11.89 5.98 1.34
CA THR A 98 -12.61 6.96 2.17
C THR A 98 -11.77 8.22 2.38
N THR A 99 -10.48 8.08 2.67
CA THR A 99 -9.57 9.22 2.84
C THR A 99 -9.40 10.00 1.53
N LEU A 100 -9.21 9.32 0.39
CA LEU A 100 -9.11 9.97 -0.92
C LEU A 100 -10.37 10.77 -1.25
N THR A 101 -11.56 10.19 -1.01
CA THR A 101 -12.85 10.86 -1.25
C THR A 101 -12.95 12.13 -0.41
N LYS A 102 -12.65 12.04 0.88
CA LYS A 102 -12.70 13.20 1.79
C LYS A 102 -11.68 14.28 1.45
N ILE A 103 -10.49 13.91 0.94
CA ILE A 103 -9.53 14.91 0.43
C ILE A 103 -10.14 15.65 -0.76
N VAL A 104 -10.69 14.93 -1.74
CA VAL A 104 -11.33 15.55 -2.92
C VAL A 104 -12.48 16.48 -2.52
N ASP A 105 -13.26 16.13 -1.50
CA ASP A 105 -14.35 16.98 -0.98
C ASP A 105 -13.86 18.30 -0.34
N ILE A 106 -12.61 18.36 0.13
CA ILE A 106 -11.99 19.57 0.71
C ILE A 106 -11.42 20.48 -0.38
N LEU A 107 -10.96 19.90 -1.49
CA LEU A 107 -10.25 20.59 -2.56
C LEU A 107 -11.22 21.30 -3.52
N THR A 108 -10.72 22.31 -4.23
CA THR A 108 -11.43 22.83 -5.42
C THR A 108 -11.31 21.82 -6.57
N ALA A 109 -12.16 21.97 -7.60
CA ALA A 109 -12.14 21.05 -8.74
C ALA A 109 -10.76 20.98 -9.44
N VAL A 110 -10.06 22.11 -9.56
CA VAL A 110 -8.72 22.16 -10.19
C VAL A 110 -7.68 21.49 -9.31
N GLN A 111 -7.64 21.80 -8.01
CA GLN A 111 -6.74 21.15 -7.05
C GLN A 111 -6.97 19.64 -6.97
N ALA A 112 -8.24 19.20 -6.98
CA ALA A 112 -8.59 17.79 -6.97
C ALA A 112 -8.10 17.08 -8.25
N ALA A 113 -8.22 17.72 -9.42
CA ALA A 113 -7.70 17.18 -10.67
C ALA A 113 -6.17 17.00 -10.62
N ASP A 114 -5.44 18.01 -10.13
CA ASP A 114 -3.99 17.95 -9.94
C ASP A 114 -3.58 16.84 -8.95
N PHE A 115 -4.28 16.76 -7.82
CA PHE A 115 -4.08 15.73 -6.80
C PHE A 115 -4.28 14.32 -7.36
N LEU A 116 -5.38 14.09 -8.08
CA LEU A 116 -5.67 12.79 -8.69
C LEU A 116 -4.68 12.42 -9.79
N LEU A 117 -4.23 13.40 -10.59
CA LEU A 117 -3.17 13.20 -11.58
C LEU A 117 -1.87 12.75 -10.92
N ALA A 118 -1.45 13.43 -9.85
CA ALA A 118 -0.28 13.04 -9.06
C ALA A 118 -0.46 11.63 -8.46
N GLY A 119 -1.64 11.32 -7.93
CA GLY A 119 -1.98 10.00 -7.42
C GLY A 119 -1.88 8.88 -8.48
N LYS A 120 -2.34 9.12 -9.71
CA LYS A 120 -2.19 8.16 -10.82
C LYS A 120 -0.75 7.95 -11.23
N LYS A 121 0.06 9.01 -11.27
CA LYS A 121 1.50 8.90 -11.54
C LYS A 121 2.19 8.04 -10.47
N LEU A 122 1.88 8.26 -9.19
CA LEU A 122 2.41 7.45 -8.09
C LEU A 122 1.99 5.98 -8.24
N HIS A 123 0.72 5.70 -8.54
CA HIS A 123 0.22 4.34 -8.72
C HIS A 123 0.97 3.58 -9.84
N LEU A 124 1.18 4.22 -10.99
CA LEU A 124 1.95 3.64 -12.09
C LEU A 124 3.40 3.37 -11.70
N ALA A 125 4.06 4.34 -11.06
CA ALA A 125 5.44 4.19 -10.60
C ALA A 125 5.60 3.03 -9.58
N MET A 126 4.66 2.91 -8.63
CA MET A 126 4.66 1.79 -7.67
C MET A 126 4.47 0.44 -8.37
N HIS A 127 3.58 0.37 -9.35
CA HIS A 127 3.34 -0.85 -10.12
C HIS A 127 4.58 -1.26 -10.93
N GLU A 128 5.24 -0.32 -11.60
CA GLU A 128 6.50 -0.57 -12.32
C GLU A 128 7.61 -1.02 -11.37
N TRP A 129 7.78 -0.33 -10.23
CA TRP A 129 8.74 -0.73 -9.19
C TRP A 129 8.47 -2.15 -8.67
N GLY A 130 7.20 -2.51 -8.46
CA GLY A 130 6.77 -3.83 -8.04
C GLY A 130 7.17 -4.92 -9.05
N LYS A 131 6.91 -4.68 -10.35
CA LYS A 131 7.33 -5.58 -11.43
C LYS A 131 8.85 -5.76 -11.48
N SER A 132 9.61 -4.68 -11.39
CA SER A 132 11.07 -4.76 -11.39
C SER A 132 11.61 -5.48 -10.15
N ARG A 133 10.97 -5.31 -8.99
CA ARG A 133 11.33 -6.02 -7.76
C ARG A 133 11.13 -7.52 -7.91
N GLU A 134 10.00 -7.93 -8.48
CA GLU A 134 9.72 -9.34 -8.73
C GLU A 134 10.71 -9.96 -9.72
N HIS A 135 10.95 -9.29 -10.85
CA HIS A 135 11.94 -9.74 -11.82
C HIS A 135 13.32 -9.96 -11.17
N ARG A 136 13.79 -9.03 -10.34
CA ARG A 136 15.06 -9.19 -9.59
C ARG A 136 15.07 -10.39 -8.65
N ARG A 137 13.94 -10.75 -8.02
CA ARG A 137 13.86 -11.94 -7.15
C ARG A 137 14.00 -13.22 -7.97
N LEU A 138 13.34 -13.28 -9.13
CA LEU A 138 13.40 -14.44 -10.02
C LEU A 138 14.81 -14.64 -10.61
N GLU A 139 15.47 -13.55 -11.03
CA GLU A 139 16.86 -13.60 -11.51
C GLU A 139 17.84 -14.06 -10.42
N ALA A 140 17.66 -13.61 -9.17
CA ALA A 140 18.50 -14.01 -8.04
C ALA A 140 18.33 -15.49 -7.65
N SER A 141 17.16 -16.09 -7.89
CA SER A 141 16.88 -17.51 -7.62
C SER A 141 17.36 -18.47 -8.73
N GLY A 142 17.72 -17.96 -9.90
CA GLY A 142 18.18 -18.76 -11.05
C GLY A 142 19.70 -18.98 -11.15
N GLY A 143 20.49 -18.48 -10.19
CA GLY A 143 21.96 -18.39 -10.30
C GLY A 143 22.79 -19.60 -9.86
N ASP A 144 22.22 -20.64 -9.24
CA ASP A 144 23.00 -21.77 -8.67
C ASP A 144 22.80 -23.10 -9.40
N SER A 145 23.01 -23.10 -10.71
CA SER A 145 23.09 -24.34 -11.50
C SER A 145 24.22 -24.23 -12.52
N GLY A 146 25.44 -24.02 -12.02
CA GLY A 146 26.67 -24.03 -12.79
C GLY A 146 27.71 -24.92 -12.10
N GLY A 147 27.44 -26.21 -12.01
CA GLY A 147 28.40 -27.19 -11.52
C GLY A 147 29.65 -27.21 -12.40
N ASN A 148 30.80 -26.81 -11.86
CA ASN A 148 32.09 -27.16 -12.45
C ASN A 148 32.64 -28.40 -11.74
N VAL A 149 32.27 -29.57 -12.25
CA VAL A 149 33.01 -30.82 -11.99
C VAL A 149 34.17 -30.84 -12.97
N THR A 150 35.31 -30.26 -12.58
CA THR A 150 36.61 -30.63 -13.17
C THR A 150 37.27 -31.64 -12.25
N ARG A 151 37.03 -32.92 -12.54
CA ARG A 151 37.91 -34.02 -12.18
C ARG A 151 38.81 -34.28 -13.37
N GLU A 152 40.10 -34.02 -13.22
CA GLU A 152 41.20 -34.85 -13.74
C GLU A 152 42.36 -34.79 -12.75
#